data_AF-A0A519WMP9-F1
#
_entry.id   AF-A0A519WMP9-F1
#
_cell.length_a   1.000
_cell.length_b   1.000
_cell.length_c   1.000
_cell.angle_alpha   90.00
_cell.angle_beta   90.00
_cell.angle_gamma   90.00
#
_symmetry.space_group_name_H-M   'P 1'
#
loop_
_entity.id
_entity.type
_entity.pdbx_description
1 polymer ?
#
loop_
_entity_poly.entity_id
_entity_poly.type
_entity_poly.pdbx_seq_one_letter_code
_entity_poly.pdbx_strand_id
1 'polypeptide(L)'
;MPRYNTLCEEDIRTLMLLKDDSFHKALYESYCSPVYGQFSVFCRDRAKAYELTGKVFEIARTEMENGMPIKRRLLIWLMNIARKVSREYLLDYSVKKSENNRCIKRLVLTEGFSPGEAARILDISNHEAVIRLRQKLKE
;
A
#
# COMPACT_ATOMS: atom_id res chain seq x y z
N MET A 1 -27.78 -8.93 -1.86
CA MET A 1 -26.32 -9.15 -1.93
C MET A 1 -26.06 -10.61 -1.59
N PRO A 2 -25.31 -11.38 -2.40
CA PRO A 2 -24.98 -12.75 -2.04
C PRO A 2 -24.04 -12.72 -0.84
N ARG A 3 -24.39 -13.44 0.23
CA ARG A 3 -23.49 -13.71 1.34
C ARG A 3 -22.51 -14.78 0.85
N TYR A 4 -21.41 -14.35 0.24
CA TYR A 4 -20.29 -15.25 0.00
C TYR A 4 -19.81 -15.73 1.38
N ASN A 5 -19.81 -17.05 1.58
CA ASN A 5 -19.26 -17.66 2.78
C ASN A 5 -17.81 -17.21 2.91
N THR A 6 -17.53 -16.26 3.80
CA THR A 6 -16.17 -15.89 4.16
C THR A 6 -15.54 -17.13 4.79
N LEU A 7 -14.65 -17.79 4.06
CA LEU A 7 -13.89 -18.92 4.60
C LEU A 7 -13.13 -18.47 5.86
N CYS A 8 -13.02 -19.34 6.85
CA CYS A 8 -12.22 -19.06 8.02
C CYS A 8 -10.74 -18.87 7.61
N GLU A 9 -9.99 -18.06 8.36
CA GLU A 9 -8.55 -17.90 8.12
C GLU A 9 -7.81 -19.26 8.08
N GLU A 10 -8.25 -20.22 8.90
CA GLU A 10 -7.72 -21.58 8.98
C GLU A 10 -7.98 -22.40 7.71
N ASP A 11 -9.16 -22.26 7.11
CA ASP A 11 -9.50 -22.92 5.85
C ASP A 11 -8.63 -22.40 4.72
N ILE A 12 -8.45 -21.07 4.65
CA ILE A 12 -7.60 -20.42 3.64
C ILE A 12 -6.16 -20.87 3.81
N ARG A 13 -5.65 -20.95 5.05
CA ARG A 13 -4.31 -21.48 5.33
C ARG A 13 -4.15 -22.93 4.89
N THR A 14 -5.19 -23.74 5.07
CA THR A 14 -5.18 -25.14 4.63
C THR A 14 -5.07 -25.22 3.11
N LEU A 15 -5.87 -24.44 2.38
CA LEU A 15 -5.77 -24.35 0.91
C LEU A 15 -4.38 -23.88 0.45
N MET A 16 -3.80 -22.91 1.16
CA MET A 16 -2.45 -22.42 0.90
C MET A 16 -1.36 -23.49 1.11
N LEU A 17 -1.49 -24.31 2.16
CA LEU A 17 -0.56 -25.42 2.44
C LEU A 17 -0.68 -26.53 1.39
N LEU A 18 -1.90 -26.79 0.93
CA LEU A 18 -2.18 -27.77 -0.12
C LEU A 18 -1.79 -27.28 -1.52
N LYS A 19 -1.35 -26.02 -1.65
CA LYS A 19 -1.06 -25.35 -2.93
C LYS A 19 -2.24 -25.44 -3.91
N ASP A 20 -3.45 -25.40 -3.39
CA ASP A 20 -4.67 -25.47 -4.18
C ASP A 20 -4.95 -24.11 -4.83
N ASP A 21 -5.07 -24.05 -6.15
CA ASP A 21 -5.28 -22.79 -6.90
C ASP A 21 -6.50 -21.98 -6.42
N SER A 22 -7.47 -22.62 -5.76
CA SER A 22 -8.63 -21.96 -5.17
C SER A 22 -8.29 -21.05 -3.97
N PHE A 23 -7.11 -21.21 -3.33
CA PHE A 23 -6.69 -20.38 -2.21
C PHE A 23 -6.66 -18.90 -2.59
N HIS A 24 -6.24 -18.59 -3.82
CA HIS A 24 -6.12 -17.21 -4.28
C HIS A 24 -7.49 -16.53 -4.33
N LYS A 25 -8.50 -17.25 -4.83
CA LYS A 25 -9.89 -16.78 -4.88
C LYS A 25 -10.43 -16.59 -3.46
N ALA A 26 -10.23 -17.56 -2.57
CA ALA A 26 -10.66 -17.48 -1.18
C ALA A 26 -10.02 -16.30 -0.43
N LEU A 27 -8.73 -16.07 -0.66
CA LEU A 27 -7.98 -14.95 -0.08
C LEU A 27 -8.52 -13.60 -0.60
N TYR A 28 -8.78 -13.49 -1.90
CA TYR A 28 -9.34 -12.29 -2.51
C TYR A 28 -10.76 -12.01 -1.98
N GLU A 29 -11.66 -12.98 -2.01
CA GLU A 29 -13.04 -12.81 -1.55
C GLU A 29 -13.11 -12.40 -0.06
N SER A 30 -12.21 -12.92 0.77
CA SER A 30 -12.19 -12.64 2.21
C SER A 30 -11.54 -11.32 2.58
N TYR A 31 -10.53 -10.86 1.83
CA TYR A 31 -9.70 -9.73 2.22
C TYR A 31 -9.64 -8.58 1.20
N CYS A 32 -10.31 -8.67 0.05
CA CYS A 32 -10.30 -7.59 -0.95
C CYS A 32 -10.80 -6.27 -0.37
N SER A 33 -11.91 -6.28 0.38
CA SER A 33 -12.48 -5.05 0.95
C SER A 33 -11.50 -4.30 1.88
N PRO A 34 -10.90 -4.92 2.91
CA PRO A 34 -9.95 -4.22 3.78
C PRO A 34 -8.67 -3.79 3.05
N VAL A 35 -8.18 -4.58 2.09
CA VAL A 35 -6.99 -4.22 1.30
C VAL A 35 -7.28 -3.03 0.38
N TYR A 36 -8.42 -3.03 -0.32
CA TYR A 36 -8.87 -1.89 -1.11
C TYR A 36 -9.07 -0.64 -0.25
N GLY A 37 -9.64 -0.81 0.95
CA GLY A 37 -9.80 0.25 1.95
C GLY A 37 -8.51 1.01 2.19
N GLN A 38 -7.38 0.30 2.34
CA GLN A 38 -6.05 0.90 2.54
C GLN A 38 -5.67 1.88 1.41
N PHE A 39 -5.92 1.52 0.15
CA PHE A 39 -5.55 2.35 -0.99
C PHE A 39 -6.53 3.50 -1.22
N SER A 40 -7.82 3.27 -0.96
CA SER A 40 -8.87 4.27 -1.15
C SER A 40 -8.69 5.52 -0.27
N VAL A 41 -7.93 5.41 0.83
CA VAL A 41 -7.63 6.52 1.74
C VAL A 41 -6.79 7.61 1.06
N PHE A 42 -5.86 7.24 0.18
CA PHE A 42 -4.93 8.19 -0.44
C PHE A 42 -4.99 8.22 -1.97
N CYS A 43 -5.55 7.18 -2.61
CA CYS A 43 -5.74 7.11 -4.05
C CYS A 43 -7.18 7.49 -4.41
N ARG A 44 -7.37 8.70 -4.94
CA ARG A 44 -8.70 9.21 -5.36
C ARG A 44 -9.23 8.51 -6.61
N ASP A 45 -8.34 7.97 -7.43
CA ASP A 45 -8.72 7.19 -8.61
C ASP A 45 -9.09 5.77 -8.17
N ARG A 46 -10.38 5.44 -8.29
CA ARG A 46 -10.91 4.12 -7.92
C ARG A 46 -10.31 3.01 -8.77
N ALA A 47 -10.15 3.22 -10.08
CA ALA A 47 -9.55 2.22 -10.97
C ALA A 47 -8.12 1.93 -10.53
N LYS A 48 -7.36 2.98 -10.19
CA LYS A 48 -6.00 2.82 -9.68
C LYS A 48 -5.96 2.13 -8.31
N ALA A 49 -6.90 2.44 -7.41
CA ALA A 49 -7.00 1.74 -6.12
C ALA A 49 -7.29 0.24 -6.30
N TYR A 50 -8.15 -0.14 -7.25
CA TYR A 50 -8.37 -1.54 -7.60
C TYR A 50 -7.13 -2.19 -8.22
N GLU A 51 -6.40 -1.49 -9.09
CA GLU A 51 -5.15 -1.99 -9.67
C GLU A 51 -4.10 -2.28 -8.58
N LEU A 52 -3.91 -1.36 -7.64
CA LEU A 52 -3.00 -1.54 -6.50
C LEU A 52 -3.44 -2.70 -5.59
N THR A 53 -4.76 -2.85 -5.39
CA THR A 53 -5.33 -3.99 -4.66
C THR A 53 -4.98 -5.31 -5.36
N GLY A 54 -5.17 -5.39 -6.68
CA GLY A 54 -4.79 -6.56 -7.48
C GLY A 54 -3.30 -6.88 -7.34
N LYS A 55 -2.43 -5.87 -7.41
CA LYS A 55 -0.97 -6.03 -7.23
C LYS A 55 -0.62 -6.66 -5.87
N VAL A 56 -1.36 -6.36 -4.80
CA VAL A 56 -1.14 -6.99 -3.48
C VAL A 56 -1.40 -8.49 -3.53
N PHE A 57 -2.50 -8.92 -4.15
CA PHE A 57 -2.85 -10.33 -4.24
C PHE A 57 -1.92 -11.11 -5.19
N GLU A 58 -1.44 -10.48 -6.27
CA GLU A 58 -0.41 -11.07 -7.13
C GLU A 58 0.91 -11.27 -6.37
N ILE A 59 1.36 -10.28 -5.60
CA ILE A 59 2.57 -10.43 -4.75
C ILE A 59 2.35 -11.53 -3.69
N ALA A 60 1.16 -11.59 -3.09
CA ALA A 60 0.81 -12.65 -2.14
C ALA A 60 0.90 -14.04 -2.79
N ARG A 61 0.44 -14.19 -4.04
CA ARG A 61 0.58 -15.45 -4.81
C ARG A 61 2.05 -15.80 -5.01
N THR A 62 2.85 -14.85 -5.48
CA THR A 62 4.28 -15.05 -5.72
C THR A 62 5.07 -15.36 -4.44
N GLU A 63 4.79 -14.69 -3.32
CA GLU A 63 5.42 -15.00 -2.03
C GLU A 63 5.10 -16.46 -1.60
N MET A 64 3.89 -16.94 -1.86
CA MET A 64 3.48 -18.31 -1.55
C MET A 64 4.09 -19.37 -2.46
N GLU A 65 4.14 -19.12 -3.76
CA GLU A 65 4.82 -19.99 -4.73
C GLU A 65 6.30 -20.18 -4.39
N ASN A 66 6.93 -19.10 -3.89
CA ASN A 66 8.32 -19.11 -3.42
C ASN A 66 8.51 -19.72 -2.03
N GLY A 67 7.45 -20.24 -1.39
CA GLY A 67 7.53 -20.89 -0.08
C GLY A 67 7.85 -19.93 1.07
N MET A 68 7.54 -18.64 0.94
CA MET A 68 7.80 -17.68 1.99
C MET A 68 6.90 -17.97 3.21
N PRO A 69 7.46 -18.00 4.43
CA PRO A 69 6.67 -18.29 5.62
C PRO A 69 5.71 -17.13 5.93
N ILE A 70 4.41 -17.41 5.96
CA ILE A 70 3.41 -16.44 6.40
C ILE A 70 3.48 -16.29 7.91
N LYS A 71 4.01 -15.15 8.37
CA LYS A 71 4.05 -14.80 9.80
C LYS A 71 2.78 -14.04 10.18
N ARG A 72 2.16 -14.40 11.32
CA ARG A 72 0.96 -13.75 11.89
C ARG A 72 -0.31 -13.97 11.05
N ARG A 73 -1.40 -13.29 11.43
CA ARG A 73 -2.71 -13.35 10.77
C ARG A 73 -2.64 -12.97 9.29
N LEU A 74 -3.41 -13.63 8.43
CA LEU A 74 -3.41 -13.40 6.97
C LEU A 74 -3.66 -11.93 6.61
N LEU A 75 -4.62 -11.29 7.28
CA LEU A 75 -4.89 -9.87 7.08
C LEU A 75 -3.66 -8.99 7.38
N ILE A 76 -2.92 -9.27 8.45
CA ILE A 76 -1.73 -8.49 8.81
C ILE A 76 -0.64 -8.66 7.76
N TRP A 77 -0.46 -9.88 7.27
CA TRP A 77 0.48 -10.17 6.20
C TRP A 77 0.12 -9.43 4.90
N LEU A 78 -1.14 -9.48 4.46
CA LEU A 78 -1.62 -8.73 3.31
C LEU A 78 -1.46 -7.21 3.49
N MET A 79 -1.73 -6.68 4.68
CA MET A 79 -1.52 -5.26 4.96
C MET A 79 -0.04 -4.85 4.91
N ASN A 80 0.89 -5.75 5.24
CA ASN A 80 2.31 -5.48 5.07
C ASN A 80 2.71 -5.41 3.59
N ILE A 81 2.17 -6.30 2.75
CA ILE A 81 2.34 -6.23 1.30
C ILE A 81 1.73 -4.93 0.77
N ALA A 82 0.51 -4.58 1.19
CA ALA A 82 -0.17 -3.35 0.79
C ALA A 82 0.62 -2.08 1.15
N ARG A 83 1.29 -2.06 2.31
CA ARG A 83 2.20 -0.96 2.67
C ARG A 83 3.41 -0.85 1.75
N LYS A 84 4.03 -1.97 1.37
CA LYS A 84 5.13 -1.98 0.40
C LYS A 84 4.66 -1.41 -0.95
N VAL A 85 3.54 -1.91 -1.46
CA VAL A 85 2.92 -1.44 -2.71
C VAL A 85 2.56 0.05 -2.64
N SER A 86 1.99 0.50 -1.52
CA SER A 86 1.66 1.91 -1.30
C SER A 86 2.90 2.80 -1.38
N ARG A 87 4.00 2.38 -0.73
CA ARG A 87 5.26 3.12 -0.73
C ARG A 87 5.85 3.22 -2.13
N GLU A 88 5.91 2.10 -2.87
CA GLU A 88 6.35 2.10 -4.27
C GLU A 88 5.50 3.05 -5.12
N TYR A 89 4.18 2.93 -5.04
CA TYR A 89 3.28 3.78 -5.80
C TYR A 89 3.43 5.26 -5.46
N LEU A 90 3.54 5.60 -4.18
CA LEU A 90 3.71 6.99 -3.74
C LEU A 90 5.08 7.54 -4.15
N LEU A 91 6.14 6.71 -4.16
CA LEU A 91 7.44 7.09 -4.69
C LEU A 91 7.40 7.30 -6.21
N ASP A 92 6.78 6.41 -6.97
CA ASP A 92 6.63 6.54 -8.42
C ASP A 92 5.73 7.72 -8.80
N TYR A 93 4.63 7.92 -8.07
CA TYR A 93 3.78 9.11 -8.18
C TYR A 93 4.54 10.37 -7.75
N SER A 94 5.49 10.22 -6.81
CA SER A 94 6.39 11.28 -6.40
C SER A 94 7.28 11.73 -7.54
N VAL A 95 7.99 10.76 -8.13
CA VAL A 95 8.90 10.93 -9.24
C VAL A 95 8.17 11.37 -10.51
N LYS A 96 6.99 10.84 -10.85
CA LYS A 96 6.25 11.23 -12.07
C LYS A 96 5.64 12.63 -12.03
N LYS A 97 5.44 13.20 -10.84
CA LYS A 97 4.89 14.56 -10.66
C LYS A 97 5.99 15.59 -10.41
N SER A 98 7.26 15.20 -10.50
CA SER A 98 8.42 16.04 -10.22
C SER A 98 8.69 17.09 -11.30
N GLU A 99 7.95 17.13 -12.41
CA GLU A 99 8.28 18.09 -13.47
C GLU A 99 7.71 19.49 -13.27
N ASN A 100 6.76 19.79 -12.38
CA ASN A 100 6.25 21.19 -12.34
C ASN A 100 5.66 21.81 -11.05
N ASN A 101 5.46 21.13 -9.91
CA ASN A 101 4.84 21.84 -8.77
C ASN A 101 4.92 21.16 -7.37
N ARG A 102 6.09 20.71 -6.91
CA ARG A 102 6.24 20.16 -5.55
C ARG A 102 6.83 21.19 -4.59
N CYS A 103 6.13 21.43 -3.48
CA CYS A 103 6.61 22.20 -2.34
C CYS A 103 6.47 21.38 -1.06
N ILE A 104 7.31 21.67 -0.07
CA ILE A 104 7.43 20.85 1.14
C ILE A 104 6.14 20.77 1.97
N LYS A 105 5.32 21.81 1.94
CA LYS A 105 4.01 21.85 2.62
C LYS A 105 3.13 20.69 2.17
N ARG A 106 3.09 20.42 0.85
CA ARG A 106 2.27 19.35 0.27
C ARG A 106 2.79 17.96 0.63
N LEU A 107 4.11 17.75 0.54
CA LEU A 107 4.73 16.45 0.85
C LEU A 107 4.49 16.03 2.30
N VAL A 108 4.63 16.96 3.24
CA VAL A 108 4.51 16.66 4.67
C VAL A 108 3.06 16.65 5.14
N LEU A 109 2.27 17.67 4.77
CA LEU A 109 0.92 17.84 5.33
C LEU A 109 -0.16 17.09 4.54
N THR A 110 0.06 16.81 3.25
CA THR A 110 -0.95 16.17 2.39
C THR A 110 -0.57 14.74 2.03
N GLU A 111 0.70 14.50 1.71
CA GLU A 111 1.19 13.20 1.27
C GLU A 111 1.75 12.36 2.44
N GLY A 112 1.86 12.94 3.65
CA GLY A 112 2.17 12.23 4.89
C GLY A 112 3.63 11.80 5.06
N PHE A 113 4.54 12.34 4.25
CA PHE A 113 5.98 12.09 4.39
C PHE A 113 6.55 12.80 5.61
N SER A 114 7.54 12.19 6.27
CA SER A 114 8.35 12.92 7.26
C SER A 114 9.13 14.05 6.58
N PRO A 115 9.51 15.12 7.30
CA PRO A 115 10.33 16.19 6.75
C PRO A 115 11.63 15.69 6.10
N GLY A 116 12.21 14.62 6.64
CA GLY A 116 13.43 14.03 6.09
C GLY A 116 13.20 13.22 4.81
N GLU A 117 12.07 12.53 4.70
CA GLU A 117 11.68 11.88 3.44
C GLU A 117 11.31 12.91 2.38
N ALA A 118 10.60 13.97 2.76
CA ALA A 118 10.29 15.10 1.89
C ALA A 118 11.56 15.80 1.40
N ALA A 119 12.60 15.93 2.24
CA ALA A 119 13.88 16.50 1.86
C ALA A 119 14.57 15.70 0.75
N ARG A 120 14.60 14.37 0.89
CA ARG A 120 15.14 13.46 -0.13
C ARG A 120 14.36 13.53 -1.44
N ILE A 121 13.03 13.67 -1.36
CA ILE A 121 12.16 13.80 -2.53
C ILE A 121 12.40 15.13 -3.28
N LEU A 122 12.72 16.20 -2.56
CA LEU A 122 12.95 17.53 -3.12
C LEU A 122 14.42 17.82 -3.47
N ASP A 123 15.31 16.85 -3.26
CA ASP A 123 16.76 17.00 -3.39
C ASP A 123 17.32 18.21 -2.60
N ILE A 124 16.85 18.36 -1.36
CA ILE A 124 17.30 19.38 -0.42
C ILE A 124 17.80 18.75 0.88
N SER A 125 18.56 19.51 1.67
CA SER A 125 18.98 19.05 3.00
C SER A 125 17.80 18.93 3.97
N ASN A 126 17.89 18.01 4.93
CA ASN A 126 16.89 17.88 6.00
C ASN A 126 16.69 19.19 6.78
N HIS A 127 17.75 19.96 6.98
CA HIS A 127 17.70 21.24 7.67
C HIS A 127 16.87 22.26 6.86
N GLU A 128 17.13 22.36 5.56
CA GLU A 128 16.38 23.21 4.64
C GLU A 128 14.89 22.82 4.59
N ALA A 129 14.62 21.52 4.62
CA ALA A 129 13.27 20.97 4.61
C ALA A 129 12.45 21.44 5.83
N VAL A 130 13.04 21.37 7.04
CA VAL A 130 12.39 21.82 8.28
C VAL A 130 12.14 23.33 8.28
N ILE A 131 13.10 24.13 7.79
CA ILE A 131 12.96 25.59 7.71
C ILE A 131 11.82 25.98 6.76
N ARG A 132 11.81 25.44 5.54
CA ARG A 132 10.78 25.74 4.54
C ARG A 132 9.39 25.32 5.01
N LEU A 133 9.28 24.18 5.69
CA LEU A 133 8.00 23.73 6.26
C LEU A 133 7.49 24.71 7.33
N ARG A 134 8.38 25.15 8.25
CA ARG A 134 8.02 26.15 9.28
C ARG A 134 7.59 27.48 8.67
N GLN A 135 8.27 27.95 7.64
CA GLN A 135 7.90 29.19 6.93
C GLN A 135 6.50 29.06 6.31
N LYS A 136 6.22 27.94 5.64
CA LYS A 136 4.93 27.68 4.98
C LYS A 136 3.76 27.36 5.92
N LEU A 137 4.02 27.12 7.21
CA LEU A 137 3.01 26.98 8.26
C LEU A 137 2.68 28.30 8.96
N LYS A 138 3.52 29.34 8.79
CA LYS A 138 3.27 30.68 9.31
C LYS A 138 2.48 31.58 8.33
N GLU A 139 2.42 31.19 7.05
CA GLU A 139 1.51 31.71 6.02
C GLU A 139 0.13 31.06 6.14
#